data_AF-A0A7S1JCD0-F1
#
_entry.id   AF-A0A7S1JCD0-F1
#
_cell.length_a   1.000
_cell.length_b   1.000
_cell.length_c   1.000
_cell.angle_alpha   90.00
_cell.angle_beta   90.00
_cell.angle_gamma   90.00
#
_symmetry.space_group_name_H-M   'P 1'
#
loop_
_entity.id
_entity.type
_entity.pdbx_description
1 polymer ?
#
loop_
_entity_poly.entity_id
_entity_poly.type
_entity_poly.pdbx_seq_one_letter_code
_entity_poly.pdbx_strand_id
1 'polypeptide(L)'
;GTMDSVRAGPFGQIFRPDNFVFGQTGAGNNWAKGHYTEGAELIDSVLDVVRKEAESCDCLQGFQMTHSMGGGTGSGMGTLLISKIREEYPDRMMLTFSVVPSPKVSD
;
A
#
# COMPACT_ATOMS: atom_id res chain seq x y z
N GLY A 1 -6.38 -4.63 15.20
CA GLY A 1 -6.74 -4.18 13.83
C GLY A 1 -6.20 -5.15 12.80
N THR A 2 -6.35 -4.86 11.49
CA THR A 2 -5.94 -5.77 10.41
C THR A 2 -4.49 -6.23 10.52
N MET A 3 -3.57 -5.34 10.93
CA MET A 3 -2.15 -5.66 11.09
C MET A 3 -1.88 -6.62 12.26
N ASP A 4 -2.59 -6.47 13.38
CA ASP A 4 -2.45 -7.37 14.53
C ASP A 4 -2.91 -8.78 14.16
N SER A 5 -3.99 -8.89 13.36
CA SER A 5 -4.47 -10.18 12.85
C SER A 5 -3.45 -10.86 11.94
N VAL A 6 -2.73 -10.12 11.11
CA VAL A 6 -1.64 -10.67 10.28
C VAL A 6 -0.48 -11.16 11.14
N ARG A 7 -0.06 -10.37 12.12
CA ARG A 7 1.05 -10.71 13.03
C ARG A 7 0.74 -11.92 13.92
N ALA A 8 -0.51 -12.06 14.37
CA ALA A 8 -0.97 -13.20 15.16
C ALA A 8 -1.29 -14.43 14.31
N GLY A 9 -1.31 -14.31 12.98
CA GLY A 9 -1.58 -15.41 12.07
C GLY A 9 -0.49 -16.48 12.07
N PRO A 10 -0.77 -17.68 11.52
CA PRO A 10 0.18 -18.80 11.50
C PRO A 10 1.51 -18.47 10.81
N PHE A 11 1.49 -17.51 9.89
CA PHE A 11 2.66 -17.05 9.15
C PHE A 11 3.13 -15.65 9.57
N GLY A 12 2.60 -15.05 10.65
CA GLY A 12 2.92 -13.66 11.01
C GLY A 12 4.42 -13.41 11.24
N GLN A 13 5.15 -14.42 11.70
CA GLN A 13 6.57 -14.35 12.02
C GLN A 13 7.50 -14.37 10.79
N ILE A 14 6.99 -14.64 9.58
CA ILE A 14 7.82 -14.62 8.36
C ILE A 14 8.09 -13.18 7.89
N PHE A 15 7.25 -12.23 8.30
CA PHE A 15 7.33 -10.84 7.87
C PHE A 15 8.20 -10.03 8.83
N ARG A 16 9.09 -9.19 8.29
CA ARG A 16 9.89 -8.25 9.08
C ARG A 16 8.98 -7.23 9.76
N PRO A 17 9.07 -7.03 11.09
CA PRO A 17 8.26 -6.04 11.81
C PRO A 17 8.39 -4.62 11.25
N ASP A 18 9.57 -4.25 10.76
CA ASP A 18 9.88 -2.91 10.23
C ASP A 18 9.14 -2.59 8.92
N ASN A 19 8.67 -3.61 8.20
CA ASN A 19 7.96 -3.43 6.92
C ASN A 19 6.44 -3.19 7.14
N PHE A 20 5.96 -3.24 8.39
CA PHE A 20 4.59 -2.91 8.72
C PHE A 20 4.44 -1.41 8.99
N VAL A 21 3.93 -0.67 8.00
CA VAL A 21 3.60 0.76 8.12
C VAL A 21 2.08 0.91 8.26
N PHE A 22 1.63 1.68 9.25
CA PHE A 22 0.19 1.93 9.50
C PHE A 22 -0.03 3.31 10.13
N GLY A 23 -1.15 3.95 9.77
CA GLY A 23 -1.62 5.18 10.40
C GLY A 23 -2.56 4.92 11.59
N GLN A 24 -2.84 5.96 12.38
CA GLN A 24 -3.81 5.88 13.47
C GLN A 24 -5.27 6.02 12.99
N THR A 25 -5.46 6.65 11.83
CA THR A 25 -6.74 6.98 11.21
C THR A 25 -6.92 6.25 9.89
N GLY A 26 -8.18 5.91 9.58
CA GLY A 26 -8.57 5.34 8.29
C GLY A 26 -9.18 6.39 7.37
N ALA A 27 -9.11 6.16 6.05
CA ALA A 27 -9.70 7.08 5.07
C ALA A 27 -11.24 7.07 5.03
N GLY A 28 -11.90 6.14 5.75
CA GLY A 28 -13.36 6.12 5.92
C GLY A 28 -14.14 6.05 4.60
N ASN A 29 -13.75 5.15 3.69
CA ASN A 29 -14.33 5.01 2.34
C ASN A 29 -14.28 6.28 1.48
N ASN A 30 -13.41 7.24 1.80
CA ASN A 30 -13.22 8.45 1.02
C ASN A 30 -11.86 8.42 0.30
N TRP A 31 -11.89 8.38 -1.03
CA TRP A 31 -10.69 8.41 -1.87
C TRP A 31 -9.87 9.69 -1.63
N ALA A 32 -10.51 10.85 -1.53
CA ALA A 32 -9.82 12.13 -1.37
C ALA A 32 -9.06 12.21 -0.05
N LYS A 33 -9.62 11.65 1.03
CA LYS A 33 -8.89 11.50 2.30
C LYS A 33 -7.68 10.59 2.16
N GLY A 34 -7.86 9.44 1.49
CA GLY A 34 -6.76 8.51 1.23
C GLY A 34 -5.66 9.11 0.35
N HIS A 35 -6.00 9.97 -0.61
CA HIS A 35 -5.05 10.47 -1.59
C HIS A 35 -4.38 11.80 -1.18
N TYR A 36 -5.14 12.72 -0.60
CA TYR A 36 -4.69 14.10 -0.35
C TYR A 36 -4.40 14.42 1.10
N THR A 37 -4.95 13.67 2.08
CA THR A 37 -4.77 13.98 3.51
C THR A 37 -4.11 12.82 4.25
N GLU A 38 -4.87 11.84 4.72
CA GLU A 38 -4.40 10.77 5.62
C GLU A 38 -3.30 9.92 4.96
N GLY A 39 -3.45 9.60 3.66
CA GLY A 39 -2.43 8.83 2.96
C GLY A 39 -1.20 9.65 2.58
N ALA A 40 -1.35 10.97 2.42
CA ALA A 40 -0.22 11.87 2.17
C ALA A 40 0.65 12.04 3.42
N GLU A 41 0.08 11.95 4.62
CA GLU A 41 0.87 11.93 5.86
C GLU A 41 1.69 10.66 6.03
N LEU A 42 1.22 9.53 5.48
CA LEU A 42 1.87 8.22 5.62
C LEU A 42 2.84 7.88 4.48
N ILE A 43 2.74 8.57 3.33
CA ILE A 43 3.40 8.15 2.09
C ILE A 43 4.92 8.14 2.21
N ASP A 44 5.51 9.12 2.89
CA ASP A 44 6.97 9.24 3.02
C ASP A 44 7.55 8.06 3.81
N SER A 45 6.86 7.65 4.88
CA SER A 45 7.25 6.47 5.67
C SER A 45 7.19 5.18 4.85
N VAL A 46 6.21 5.04 3.96
CA VAL A 46 6.10 3.88 3.08
C VAL A 46 7.19 3.92 2.01
N LEU A 47 7.46 5.07 1.40
CA LEU A 47 8.52 5.21 0.39
C LEU A 47 9.91 4.92 0.95
N ASP A 48 10.19 5.32 2.20
CA ASP A 48 11.46 4.99 2.85
C ASP A 48 11.65 3.49 3.04
N VAL A 49 10.58 2.75 3.38
CA VAL A 49 10.62 1.28 3.46
C VAL A 49 10.81 0.67 2.08
N VAL A 50 10.06 1.14 1.07
CA VAL A 50 10.19 0.69 -0.32
C VAL A 50 11.61 0.90 -0.84
N ARG A 51 12.22 2.06 -0.55
CA ARG A 51 13.59 2.39 -0.94
C ARG A 51 14.59 1.43 -0.32
N LYS A 52 14.51 1.19 1.00
CA LYS A 52 15.40 0.24 1.70
C LYS A 52 15.34 -1.17 1.11
N GLU A 53 14.13 -1.65 0.81
CA GLU A 53 13.95 -2.98 0.21
C GLU A 53 14.42 -3.02 -1.25
N ALA A 54 14.21 -1.93 -2.01
CA ALA A 54 14.72 -1.78 -3.37
C ALA A 54 16.27 -1.78 -3.42
N GLU A 55 16.92 -1.07 -2.50
CA GLU A 55 18.39 -1.01 -2.37
C GLU A 55 19.00 -2.35 -1.92
N SER A 56 18.23 -3.19 -1.21
CA SER A 56 18.66 -4.53 -0.83
C SER A 56 18.66 -5.54 -1.99
N CYS A 57 18.04 -5.20 -3.12
CA CYS A 57 17.99 -6.02 -4.31
C CYS A 57 19.19 -5.72 -5.23
N ASP A 58 19.89 -6.75 -5.71
CA ASP A 58 20.95 -6.58 -6.73
C ASP A 58 20.41 -5.99 -8.05
N CYS A 59 19.23 -6.43 -8.47
CA CYS A 59 18.55 -5.94 -9.67
C CYS A 59 17.03 -6.00 -9.51
N LEU A 60 16.43 -4.88 -9.10
CA LEU A 60 14.98 -4.75 -8.96
C LEU A 60 14.29 -4.83 -10.33
N GLN A 61 13.36 -5.78 -10.49
CA GLN A 61 12.60 -5.93 -11.74
C GLN A 61 11.34 -5.05 -11.79
N GLY A 62 10.69 -4.85 -10.64
CA GLY A 62 9.42 -4.14 -10.58
C GLY A 62 8.70 -4.33 -9.26
N PHE A 63 7.48 -3.80 -9.20
CA PHE A 63 6.64 -3.79 -8.02
C PHE A 63 5.31 -4.49 -8.31
N GLN A 64 4.81 -5.20 -7.30
CA GLN A 64 3.48 -5.79 -7.32
C GLN A 64 2.65 -5.12 -6.22
N MET A 65 1.49 -4.59 -6.59
CA MET A 65 0.61 -3.86 -5.69
C MET A 65 -0.75 -4.51 -5.63
N THR A 66 -1.21 -4.84 -4.43
CA THR A 66 -2.56 -5.37 -4.19
C THR A 66 -3.40 -4.35 -3.44
N HIS A 67 -4.54 -3.95 -3.99
CA HIS A 67 -5.38 -2.92 -3.38
C HIS A 67 -6.85 -3.03 -3.83
N SER A 68 -7.77 -2.45 -3.05
CA SER A 68 -9.18 -2.35 -3.42
C SER A 68 -9.48 -1.04 -4.14
N MET A 69 -10.35 -1.07 -5.16
CA MET A 69 -10.86 0.13 -5.83
C MET A 69 -12.02 0.79 -5.07
N GLY A 70 -12.79 0.03 -4.29
CA GLY A 70 -13.98 0.54 -3.59
C GLY A 70 -13.69 1.27 -2.28
N GLY A 71 -12.62 0.91 -1.56
CA GLY A 71 -12.29 1.48 -0.25
C GLY A 71 -11.43 2.75 -0.35
N GLY A 72 -11.50 3.63 0.64
CA GLY A 72 -10.80 4.93 0.62
C GLY A 72 -9.28 4.83 0.71
N THR A 73 -8.76 3.93 1.56
CA THR A 73 -7.31 3.74 1.71
C THR A 73 -6.74 2.97 0.51
N GLY A 74 -7.37 1.84 0.16
CA GLY A 74 -6.91 1.02 -0.97
C GLY A 74 -6.93 1.78 -2.29
N SER A 75 -7.94 2.61 -2.54
CA SER A 75 -8.01 3.41 -3.76
C SER A 75 -7.17 4.68 -3.66
N GLY A 76 -7.36 5.51 -2.62
CA GLY A 76 -6.75 6.83 -2.49
C GLY A 76 -5.25 6.81 -2.24
N MET A 77 -4.85 6.15 -1.15
CA MET A 77 -3.42 6.01 -0.84
C MET A 77 -2.75 5.08 -1.86
N GLY A 78 -3.51 4.10 -2.38
CA GLY A 78 -3.00 3.21 -3.42
C GLY A 78 -2.60 3.94 -4.70
N THR A 79 -3.44 4.83 -5.21
CA THR A 79 -3.09 5.63 -6.40
C THR A 79 -1.95 6.61 -6.14
N LEU A 80 -1.86 7.18 -4.93
CA LEU A 80 -0.75 8.05 -4.53
C LEU A 80 0.59 7.30 -4.58
N LEU A 81 0.63 6.10 -3.99
CA LEU A 81 1.83 5.26 -3.95
C LEU A 81 2.29 4.86 -5.35
N ILE A 82 1.37 4.48 -6.24
CA ILE A 82 1.72 4.16 -7.63
C ILE A 82 2.37 5.36 -8.32
N SER A 83 1.82 6.57 -8.15
CA SER A 83 2.39 7.78 -8.75
C SER A 83 3.83 8.00 -8.28
N LYS A 84 4.06 7.90 -6.97
CA LYS A 84 5.38 8.12 -6.37
C LYS A 84 6.40 7.07 -6.77
N ILE A 85 6.01 5.79 -6.81
CA ILE A 85 6.89 4.71 -7.29
C ILE A 85 7.27 4.94 -8.76
N ARG A 86 6.33 5.39 -9.60
CA ARG A 86 6.62 5.68 -11.02
C ARG A 86 7.49 6.92 -11.20
N GLU A 87 7.44 7.87 -10.27
CA GLU A 87 8.34 9.03 -10.24
C GLU A 87 9.78 8.61 -9.87
N GLU A 88 9.96 7.77 -8.84
CA GLU A 88 11.29 7.33 -8.39
C GLU A 88 11.90 6.21 -9.25
N TYR A 89 11.06 5.33 -9.81
CA TYR A 89 11.47 4.13 -10.53
C TYR A 89 10.78 4.01 -11.91
N PRO A 90 11.00 4.97 -12.83
CA PRO A 90 10.22 5.10 -14.07
C PRO A 90 10.35 3.91 -15.02
N ASP A 91 11.51 3.24 -15.03
CA ASP A 91 11.80 2.12 -15.94
C ASP A 91 11.43 0.74 -15.35
N ARG A 92 10.88 0.70 -14.14
CA ARG A 92 10.53 -0.55 -13.46
C ARG A 92 9.09 -0.94 -13.74
N MET A 93 8.85 -2.25 -13.90
CA MET A 93 7.50 -2.75 -14.13
C MET A 93 6.62 -2.48 -12.90
N MET A 94 5.37 -2.09 -13.12
CA MET A 94 4.38 -1.92 -12.07
C MET A 94 3.17 -2.80 -12.41
N LEU A 95 2.88 -3.78 -11.54
CA LEU A 95 1.73 -4.68 -11.67
C LEU A 95 0.73 -4.42 -10.55
N THR A 96 -0.52 -4.11 -10.91
CA THR A 96 -1.63 -3.96 -9.94
C THR A 96 -2.60 -5.13 -9.97
N PHE A 97 -2.85 -5.68 -8.78
CA PHE A 97 -3.94 -6.61 -8.51
C PHE A 97 -5.06 -5.84 -7.79
N SER A 98 -6.00 -5.36 -8.58
CA SER A 98 -7.08 -4.48 -8.10
C SER A 98 -8.37 -5.25 -7.87
N VAL A 99 -8.95 -5.14 -6.67
CA VAL A 99 -10.28 -5.69 -6.36
C VAL A 99 -11.34 -4.64 -6.64
N VAL A 100 -12.22 -4.92 -7.61
CA VAL A 100 -13.33 -4.05 -8.02
C VAL A 100 -14.57 -4.39 -7.20
N PRO A 101 -15.34 -3.38 -6.70
CA PRO A 101 -16.55 -3.65 -5.93
C PRO A 101 -17.63 -4.37 -6.75
N SER A 102 -18.41 -5.20 -6.07
CA SER A 102 -19.59 -5.87 -6.63
C SER A 102 -20.86 -5.41 -5.91
N PRO A 103 -21.94 -5.04 -6.63
CA PRO A 103 -23.18 -4.54 -6.02
C PRO A 103 -23.86 -5.49 -5.02
N LYS A 104 -23.50 -6.77 -5.03
CA LYS A 104 -24.11 -7.80 -4.16
C LYS A 104 -23.40 -7.99 -2.82
N VAL A 105 -22.19 -7.46 -2.68
CA VAL A 105 -21.30 -7.72 -1.53
C VAL A 105 -20.52 -6.47 -1.09
N SER A 106 -20.82 -5.31 -1.68
CA SER A 106 -20.22 -4.03 -1.31
C SER A 106 -21.24 -3.27 -0.47
N ASP A 107 -21.07 -3.31 0.85
CA ASP A 107 -21.67 -2.33 1.77
C ASP A 107 -20.78 -1.08 1.85
#